data_AF-A0A940YW42-F1
#
_entry.id   AF-A0A940YW42-F1
#
_cell.length_a   1.000
_cell.length_b   1.000
_cell.length_c   1.000
_cell.angle_alpha   90.00
_cell.angle_beta   90.00
_cell.angle_gamma   90.00
#
_symmetry.space_group_name_H-M   'P 1'
#
loop_
_entity.id
_entity.type
_entity.pdbx_description
1 polymer ?
#
loop_
_entity_poly.entity_id
_entity_poly.type
_entity_poly.pdbx_seq_one_letter_code
_entity_poly.pdbx_strand_id
1 'polypeptide(L)'
;MVEISTQADATARSRAPLSRQRVLDTAVVLADEGGVEALSMRRIAQALGVVPMALYKHVANKNELLDGMIDAVVGEIDPPVTDTDWKAAVRRRILSARRMLLRHPWAAEVIEARMKARATPTPAVMAYLDSMIGIFRAGGFSIDLVHHTMHVLGSRLLGFSQELFQDTPDREPDPDAPPPAEMAARYPHITALAMAVAHDEASVVGSGCDDQFEFEFALDLTLDGLECLRKAD
;
A
#
# COMPACT_ATOMS: atom_id res chain seq x y z
N MET A 1 -41.85 -49.42 23.88
CA MET A 1 -40.82 -49.64 22.85
C MET A 1 -41.14 -48.75 21.66
N VAL A 2 -40.65 -47.51 21.67
CA VAL A 2 -40.21 -46.75 20.48
C VAL A 2 -39.11 -45.83 20.99
N GLU A 3 -37.95 -45.91 20.36
CA GLU A 3 -36.66 -45.40 20.81
C GLU A 3 -36.54 -43.89 20.66
N ILE A 4 -35.87 -43.29 21.64
CA ILE A 4 -35.33 -41.94 21.59
C ILE A 4 -34.19 -41.95 20.56
N SER A 5 -34.44 -41.43 19.36
CA SER A 5 -33.36 -41.14 18.41
C SER A 5 -32.95 -39.68 18.57
N THR A 6 -31.99 -39.48 19.47
CA THR A 6 -31.21 -38.25 19.61
C THR A 6 -30.41 -38.05 18.32
N GLN A 7 -30.89 -37.18 17.44
CA GLN A 7 -30.15 -36.75 16.26
C GLN A 7 -29.13 -35.68 16.67
N ALA A 8 -28.13 -36.14 17.41
CA ALA A 8 -26.89 -35.42 17.64
C ALA A 8 -25.81 -36.08 16.76
N ASP A 9 -25.74 -35.71 15.48
CA ASP A 9 -24.45 -35.78 14.79
C ASP A 9 -24.36 -34.92 13.52
N ALA A 10 -23.12 -34.50 13.26
CA ALA A 10 -22.57 -34.09 11.97
C ALA A 10 -22.82 -32.66 11.43
N THR A 11 -22.50 -31.63 12.24
CA THR A 11 -21.72 -30.50 11.70
C THR A 11 -20.54 -30.18 12.61
N ALA A 12 -19.68 -31.16 12.85
CA ALA A 12 -18.28 -30.89 13.14
C ALA A 12 -17.69 -30.24 11.89
N ARG A 13 -17.91 -28.93 11.72
CA ARG A 13 -17.23 -28.08 10.75
C ARG A 13 -15.75 -28.36 10.98
N SER A 14 -15.11 -29.13 10.09
CA SER A 14 -13.70 -29.51 10.26
C SER A 14 -12.93 -28.21 10.34
N ARG A 15 -12.55 -27.80 11.55
CA ARG A 15 -11.73 -26.62 11.73
C ARG A 15 -10.45 -26.93 10.99
N ALA A 16 -10.23 -26.22 9.89
CA ALA A 16 -9.01 -26.38 9.12
C ALA A 16 -7.82 -26.36 10.10
N PRO A 17 -6.78 -27.18 9.87
CA PRO A 17 -5.62 -27.19 10.74
C PRO A 17 -4.98 -25.80 10.77
N LEU A 18 -4.43 -25.43 11.93
CA LEU A 18 -3.67 -24.18 12.06
C LEU A 18 -2.45 -24.26 11.13
N SER A 19 -2.22 -23.22 10.35
CA SER A 19 -1.08 -23.09 9.45
C SER A 19 -0.51 -21.68 9.53
N ARG A 20 0.75 -21.52 9.14
CA ARG A 20 1.38 -20.18 9.09
C ARG A 20 0.57 -19.22 8.21
N GLN A 21 0.15 -19.66 7.03
CA GLN A 21 -0.67 -18.85 6.13
C GLN A 21 -1.95 -18.36 6.81
N ARG A 22 -2.69 -19.25 7.47
CA ARG A 22 -3.93 -18.85 8.17
C ARG A 22 -3.70 -17.87 9.32
N VAL A 23 -2.55 -17.96 9.99
CA VAL A 23 -2.16 -16.97 11.02
C VAL A 23 -1.92 -15.61 10.37
N LEU A 24 -1.19 -15.56 9.26
CA LEU A 24 -0.90 -14.32 8.53
C LEU A 24 -2.17 -13.70 7.93
N ASP A 25 -2.99 -14.47 7.23
CA ASP A 25 -4.24 -13.99 6.63
C ASP A 25 -5.17 -13.38 7.69
N THR A 26 -5.31 -14.05 8.85
CA THR A 26 -6.12 -13.53 9.95
C THR A 26 -5.51 -12.25 10.53
N ALA A 27 -4.19 -12.18 10.62
CA ALA A 27 -3.51 -10.99 11.13
C ALA A 27 -3.66 -9.78 10.18
N VAL A 28 -3.59 -10.00 8.86
CA VAL A 28 -3.85 -8.98 7.83
C VAL A 28 -5.28 -8.45 7.97
N VAL A 29 -6.29 -9.33 7.99
CA VAL A 29 -7.70 -8.91 8.16
C VAL A 29 -7.91 -8.08 9.42
N LEU A 30 -7.34 -8.51 10.55
CA LEU A 30 -7.45 -7.76 11.81
C LEU A 30 -6.75 -6.39 11.77
N ALA A 31 -5.66 -6.28 11.01
CA ALA A 31 -4.93 -5.03 10.83
C ALA A 31 -5.65 -4.09 9.85
N ASP A 32 -6.30 -4.62 8.81
CA ASP A 32 -7.14 -3.85 7.90
C ASP A 32 -8.33 -3.20 8.62
N GLU A 33 -8.96 -3.94 9.55
CA GLU A 33 -10.13 -3.46 10.29
C GLU A 33 -9.79 -2.48 11.44
N GLY A 34 -8.64 -2.63 12.08
CA GLY A 34 -8.34 -1.98 13.35
C GLY A 34 -6.96 -1.33 13.46
N GLY A 35 -6.19 -1.32 12.38
CA GLY A 35 -4.80 -0.89 12.36
C GLY A 35 -3.85 -1.90 13.00
N VAL A 36 -2.55 -1.78 12.69
CA VAL A 36 -1.51 -2.68 13.21
C VAL A 36 -1.30 -2.57 14.72
N GLU A 37 -1.59 -1.41 15.31
CA GLU A 37 -1.43 -1.17 16.74
C GLU A 37 -2.42 -2.00 17.58
N ALA A 38 -3.61 -2.28 17.07
CA ALA A 38 -4.59 -3.16 17.71
C ALA A 38 -4.21 -4.65 17.65
N LEU A 39 -3.17 -5.00 16.88
CA LEU A 39 -2.77 -6.38 16.64
C LEU A 39 -1.95 -6.95 17.80
N SER A 40 -2.44 -8.05 18.37
CA SER A 40 -1.74 -8.84 19.39
C SER A 40 -1.89 -10.34 19.17
N MET A 41 -0.91 -11.13 19.63
CA MET A 41 -0.96 -12.60 19.56
C MET A 41 -2.23 -13.17 20.20
N ARG A 42 -2.71 -12.54 21.29
CA ARG A 42 -3.95 -12.96 21.96
C ARG A 42 -5.18 -12.71 21.08
N ARG A 43 -5.28 -11.55 20.44
CA ARG A 43 -6.39 -11.19 19.54
C ARG A 43 -6.44 -12.13 18.33
N ILE A 44 -5.29 -12.42 17.72
CA ILE A 44 -5.17 -13.36 16.60
C ILE A 44 -5.59 -14.77 17.03
N ALA A 45 -5.13 -15.24 18.19
CA ALA A 45 -5.46 -16.56 18.70
C ALA A 45 -6.97 -16.69 18.99
N GLN A 46 -7.57 -15.65 19.56
CA GLN A 46 -9.01 -15.57 19.78
C GLN A 46 -9.80 -15.63 18.48
N ALA A 47 -9.39 -14.86 17.46
CA ALA A 47 -10.03 -14.88 16.13
C ALA A 47 -9.94 -16.27 15.46
N LEU A 48 -8.82 -16.96 15.65
CA LEU A 48 -8.62 -18.33 15.16
C LEU A 48 -9.23 -19.41 16.05
N GLY A 49 -9.76 -19.04 17.22
CA GLY A 49 -10.31 -19.93 18.25
C GLY A 49 -9.28 -20.89 18.86
N VAL A 50 -8.00 -20.53 18.91
CA VAL A 50 -6.89 -21.35 19.43
C VAL A 50 -6.26 -20.67 20.66
N VAL A 51 -5.43 -21.42 21.40
CA VAL A 51 -4.62 -20.83 22.47
C VAL A 51 -3.44 -20.05 21.87
N PRO A 52 -3.02 -18.91 22.45
CA PRO A 52 -1.90 -18.11 21.94
C PRO A 52 -0.61 -18.92 21.72
N MET A 53 -0.36 -19.91 22.59
CA MET A 53 0.80 -20.80 22.49
C MET A 53 0.86 -21.59 21.18
N ALA A 54 -0.29 -21.85 20.54
CA ALA A 54 -0.34 -22.55 19.25
C ALA A 54 0.21 -21.69 18.10
N LEU A 55 0.09 -20.35 18.18
CA LEU A 55 0.57 -19.43 17.15
C LEU A 55 2.10 -19.42 17.09
N TYR A 56 2.77 -19.53 18.25
CA TYR A 56 4.23 -19.49 18.33
C TYR A 56 4.94 -20.65 17.63
N LYS A 57 4.22 -21.72 17.27
CA LYS A 57 4.73 -22.78 16.39
C LYS A 57 4.85 -22.36 14.93
N HIS A 58 4.20 -21.26 14.53
CA HIS A 58 4.13 -20.78 13.16
C HIS A 58 4.79 -19.41 12.97
N VAL A 59 4.83 -18.58 14.02
CA VAL A 59 5.50 -17.27 14.05
C VAL A 59 6.13 -17.07 15.43
N ALA A 60 7.45 -16.97 15.53
CA ALA A 60 8.16 -17.00 16.80
C ALA A 60 7.91 -15.74 17.66
N ASN A 61 7.59 -14.60 17.05
CA ASN A 61 7.35 -13.34 17.74
C ASN A 61 6.56 -12.35 16.86
N LYS A 62 6.21 -11.18 17.43
CA LYS A 62 5.47 -10.12 16.72
C LYS A 62 6.24 -9.60 15.49
N ASN A 63 7.57 -9.52 15.54
CA ASN A 63 8.35 -9.05 14.40
C ASN A 63 8.31 -10.04 13.22
N GLU A 64 8.41 -11.35 13.48
CA GLU A 64 8.28 -12.37 12.44
C GLU A 64 6.85 -12.44 11.87
N LEU A 65 5.85 -12.20 12.72
CA LEU A 65 4.47 -12.04 12.27
C LEU A 65 4.34 -10.85 11.30
N LEU A 66 4.86 -9.67 11.67
CA LEU A 66 4.84 -8.48 10.82
C LEU A 66 5.60 -8.69 9.51
N ASP A 67 6.77 -9.33 9.55
CA ASP A 67 7.53 -9.67 8.35
C ASP A 67 6.74 -10.60 7.42
N GLY A 68 6.05 -11.60 7.99
CA GLY A 68 5.18 -12.49 7.23
C GLY A 68 3.95 -11.78 6.66
N MET A 69 3.38 -10.82 7.38
CA MET A 69 2.27 -10.01 6.90
C MET A 69 2.71 -9.11 5.74
N ILE A 70 3.89 -8.48 5.83
CA ILE A 70 4.50 -7.73 4.72
C ILE A 70 4.64 -8.64 3.50
N ASP A 71 5.22 -9.84 3.65
CA ASP A 71 5.40 -10.75 2.52
C ASP A 71 4.07 -11.17 1.89
N ALA A 72 3.01 -11.34 2.69
CA ALA A 72 1.68 -11.66 2.19
C ALA A 72 1.10 -10.53 1.34
N VAL A 73 1.08 -9.29 1.85
CA VAL A 73 0.47 -8.15 1.13
C VAL A 73 1.32 -7.71 -0.06
N VAL A 74 2.65 -7.71 0.04
CA VAL A 74 3.55 -7.41 -1.09
C VAL A 74 3.41 -8.47 -2.19
N GLY A 75 3.06 -9.70 -1.83
CA GLY A 75 2.72 -10.77 -2.78
C GLY A 75 1.46 -10.50 -3.61
N GLU A 76 0.60 -9.56 -3.21
CA GLU A 76 -0.57 -9.13 -3.99
C GLU A 76 -0.22 -8.19 -5.14
N ILE A 77 1.01 -7.65 -5.17
CA ILE A 77 1.45 -6.79 -6.27
C ILE A 77 1.60 -7.63 -7.54
N ASP A 78 0.90 -7.21 -8.59
CA ASP A 78 0.95 -7.86 -9.90
C ASP A 78 2.40 -8.07 -10.36
N PRO A 79 2.75 -9.25 -10.90
CA PRO A 79 4.12 -9.53 -11.35
C PRO A 79 4.56 -8.60 -12.50
N PRO A 80 5.88 -8.43 -12.73
CA PRO A 80 6.37 -7.59 -13.80
C PRO A 80 5.93 -8.14 -15.17
N VAL A 81 5.44 -7.26 -16.04
CA VAL A 81 5.09 -7.60 -17.43
C VAL A 81 6.36 -7.49 -18.28
N THR A 82 6.74 -8.56 -18.96
CA THR A 82 8.00 -8.64 -19.73
C THR A 82 7.87 -8.17 -21.18
N ASP A 83 6.67 -8.23 -21.76
CA ASP A 83 6.45 -8.04 -23.20
C ASP A 83 5.93 -6.64 -23.53
N THR A 84 6.48 -5.62 -22.87
CA THR A 84 6.02 -4.24 -22.99
C THR A 84 7.17 -3.25 -22.87
N ASP A 85 6.94 -2.03 -23.35
CA ASP A 85 7.82 -0.90 -23.05
C ASP A 85 8.04 -0.74 -21.54
N TRP A 86 9.28 -0.41 -21.16
CA TRP A 86 9.73 -0.33 -19.76
C TRP A 86 8.87 0.64 -18.95
N LYS A 87 8.46 1.77 -19.56
CA LYS A 87 7.68 2.80 -18.88
C LYS A 87 6.32 2.26 -18.49
N ALA A 88 5.66 1.56 -19.41
CA ALA A 88 4.38 0.91 -19.16
C ALA A 88 4.48 -0.25 -18.16
N ALA A 89 5.61 -0.98 -18.12
CA ALA A 89 5.85 -2.00 -17.10
C ALA A 89 5.98 -1.38 -15.70
N VAL A 90 6.83 -0.37 -15.55
CA VAL A 90 7.04 0.35 -14.27
C VAL A 90 5.74 0.98 -13.78
N ARG A 91 5.02 1.71 -14.67
CA ARG A 91 3.75 2.36 -14.33
C ARG A 91 2.74 1.35 -13.77
N ARG A 92 2.53 0.23 -14.46
CA ARG A 92 1.60 -0.83 -14.01
C ARG A 92 2.01 -1.40 -12.64
N ARG A 93 3.30 -1.62 -12.44
CA ARG A 93 3.84 -2.18 -11.20
C ARG A 93 3.63 -1.22 -10.01
N ILE A 94 3.92 0.06 -10.18
CA ILE A 94 3.70 1.10 -9.15
C ILE A 94 2.20 1.26 -8.84
N LEU A 95 1.33 1.26 -9.85
CA LEU A 95 -0.12 1.34 -9.62
C LEU A 95 -0.68 0.09 -8.93
N SER A 96 -0.10 -1.09 -9.17
CA SER A 96 -0.44 -2.29 -8.40
C SER A 96 0.00 -2.17 -6.94
N ALA A 97 1.20 -1.62 -6.68
CA ALA A 97 1.67 -1.37 -5.33
C ALA A 97 0.77 -0.35 -4.60
N ARG A 98 0.36 0.74 -5.28
CA ARG A 98 -0.59 1.72 -4.73
C ARG A 98 -1.92 1.08 -4.36
N ARG A 99 -2.51 0.25 -5.23
CA ARG A 99 -3.76 -0.47 -4.93
C ARG A 99 -3.64 -1.38 -3.70
N MET A 100 -2.50 -2.05 -3.54
CA MET A 100 -2.21 -2.87 -2.35
C MET A 100 -2.13 -2.01 -1.09
N LEU A 101 -1.42 -0.88 -1.12
CA LEU A 101 -1.31 0.02 0.03
C LEU A 101 -2.63 0.68 0.42
N LEU A 102 -3.46 1.06 -0.56
CA LEU A 102 -4.81 1.57 -0.28
C LEU A 102 -5.70 0.51 0.37
N ARG A 103 -5.52 -0.77 0.00
CA ARG A 103 -6.25 -1.89 0.61
C ARG A 103 -5.76 -2.17 2.03
N HIS A 104 -4.47 -1.99 2.29
CA HIS A 104 -3.81 -2.26 3.56
C HIS A 104 -3.11 -1.00 4.10
N PRO A 105 -3.84 0.01 4.62
CA PRO A 105 -3.25 1.29 5.02
C PRO A 105 -2.13 1.17 6.07
N TRP A 106 -2.20 0.14 6.93
CA TRP A 106 -1.18 -0.16 7.92
C TRP A 106 0.17 -0.60 7.32
N ALA A 107 0.16 -1.12 6.08
CA ALA A 107 1.35 -1.72 5.48
C ALA A 107 2.45 -0.68 5.26
N ALA A 108 2.09 0.57 5.00
CA ALA A 108 3.03 1.65 4.73
C ALA A 108 4.03 1.85 5.88
N GLU A 109 3.48 2.17 7.05
CA GLU A 109 4.24 2.43 8.27
C GLU A 109 5.03 1.20 8.71
N VAL A 110 4.43 0.01 8.59
CA VAL A 110 5.06 -1.25 8.98
C VAL A 110 6.23 -1.59 8.06
N ILE A 111 6.08 -1.47 6.75
CA ILE A 111 7.19 -1.71 5.80
C ILE A 111 8.35 -0.75 6.11
N GLU A 112 8.07 0.55 6.30
CA GLU A 112 9.10 1.54 6.62
C GLU A 112 9.82 1.22 7.93
N ALA A 113 9.07 0.95 9.01
CA ALA A 113 9.63 0.62 10.31
C ALA A 113 10.49 -0.66 10.25
N ARG A 114 10.03 -1.68 9.52
CA ARG A 114 10.77 -2.95 9.36
C ARG A 114 12.02 -2.79 8.48
N MET A 115 11.98 -1.94 7.44
CA MET A 115 13.16 -1.61 6.62
C MET A 115 14.24 -0.90 7.43
N LYS A 116 13.86 -0.02 8.38
CA LYS A 116 14.82 0.65 9.28
C LYS A 116 15.40 -0.30 10.34
N ALA A 117 14.57 -1.20 10.86
CA ALA A 117 14.95 -2.09 11.96
C ALA A 117 15.79 -3.31 11.52
N ARG A 118 15.81 -3.65 10.23
CA ARG A 118 16.49 -4.84 9.71
C ARG A 118 17.64 -4.48 8.77
N ALA A 119 18.68 -5.32 8.77
CA ALA A 119 19.80 -5.20 7.83
C ALA A 119 19.39 -5.57 6.39
N THR A 120 18.38 -6.43 6.23
CA THR A 120 17.88 -6.88 4.92
C THR A 120 16.37 -6.79 4.92
N PRO A 121 15.72 -6.33 3.84
CA PRO A 121 14.27 -6.42 3.66
C PRO A 121 13.72 -7.86 3.72
N THR A 122 12.40 -8.01 3.71
CA THR A 122 11.77 -9.34 3.58
C THR A 122 11.95 -9.88 2.15
N PRO A 123 11.87 -11.21 1.93
CA PRO A 123 12.00 -11.80 0.60
C PRO A 123 11.06 -11.20 -0.45
N ALA A 124 9.79 -10.93 -0.12
CA ALA A 124 8.85 -10.36 -1.10
C ALA A 124 9.22 -8.91 -1.46
N VAL A 125 9.60 -8.10 -0.47
CA VAL A 125 10.08 -6.73 -0.71
C VAL A 125 11.37 -6.75 -1.55
N MET A 126 12.29 -7.66 -1.25
CA MET A 126 13.53 -7.80 -2.02
C MET A 126 13.24 -8.20 -3.48
N ALA A 127 12.34 -9.17 -3.70
CA ALA A 127 11.93 -9.57 -5.04
C ALA A 127 11.22 -8.43 -5.80
N TYR A 128 10.41 -7.63 -5.10
CA TYR A 128 9.81 -6.44 -5.68
C TYR A 128 10.86 -5.41 -6.13
N LEU A 129 11.84 -5.10 -5.29
CA LEU A 129 12.93 -4.18 -5.64
C LEU A 129 13.79 -4.71 -6.79
N ASP A 130 14.16 -5.99 -6.75
CA ASP A 130 14.96 -6.65 -7.79
C ASP A 130 14.24 -6.62 -9.15
N SER A 131 12.93 -6.91 -9.16
CA SER A 131 12.14 -6.85 -10.38
C SER A 131 12.02 -5.43 -10.97
N MET A 132 11.94 -4.39 -10.14
CA MET A 132 11.92 -2.99 -10.60
C MET A 132 13.26 -2.63 -11.24
N ILE A 133 14.37 -2.99 -10.60
CA ILE A 133 15.73 -2.85 -11.15
C ILE A 133 15.83 -3.59 -12.48
N GLY A 134 15.31 -4.82 -12.55
CA GLY A 134 15.27 -5.64 -13.77
C GLY A 134 14.54 -4.95 -14.92
N ILE A 135 13.39 -4.33 -14.68
CA ILE A 135 12.64 -3.58 -15.71
C ILE A 135 13.46 -2.40 -16.23
N PHE A 136 14.07 -1.59 -15.37
CA PHE A 136 14.89 -0.47 -15.83
C PHE A 136 16.11 -0.93 -16.61
N ARG A 137 16.79 -2.00 -16.16
CA ARG A 137 17.93 -2.58 -16.87
C ARG A 137 17.54 -3.12 -18.25
N ALA A 138 16.40 -3.80 -18.35
CA ALA A 138 15.85 -4.24 -19.64
C ALA A 138 15.45 -3.06 -20.55
N GLY A 139 15.02 -1.94 -19.95
CA GLY A 139 14.76 -0.67 -20.64
C GLY A 139 16.00 0.10 -21.10
N GLY A 140 17.21 -0.41 -20.82
CA GLY A 140 18.47 0.19 -21.28
C GLY A 140 19.09 1.23 -20.34
N PHE A 141 18.63 1.33 -19.08
CA PHE A 141 19.23 2.22 -18.10
C PHE A 141 20.61 1.72 -17.65
N SER A 142 21.60 2.61 -17.51
CA SER A 142 22.86 2.31 -16.82
C SER A 142 22.61 1.99 -15.34
N ILE A 143 23.58 1.33 -14.69
CA ILE A 143 23.40 0.97 -13.27
C ILE A 143 23.40 2.21 -12.37
N ASP A 144 24.15 3.24 -12.74
CA ASP A 144 24.20 4.51 -12.01
C ASP A 144 22.87 5.25 -12.13
N LEU A 145 22.28 5.30 -13.34
CA LEU A 145 20.96 5.89 -13.52
C LEU A 145 19.87 5.08 -12.81
N VAL A 146 19.95 3.74 -12.78
CA VAL A 146 19.05 2.90 -11.97
C VAL A 146 19.17 3.24 -10.49
N HIS A 147 20.39 3.37 -9.96
CA HIS A 147 20.59 3.73 -8.56
C HIS A 147 19.93 5.09 -8.23
N HIS A 148 20.15 6.12 -9.05
CA HIS A 148 19.48 7.43 -8.88
C HIS A 148 17.96 7.33 -9.03
N THR A 149 17.48 6.52 -9.96
CA THR A 149 16.06 6.25 -10.17
C THR A 149 15.42 5.63 -8.93
N MET A 150 16.08 4.65 -8.32
CA MET A 150 15.59 4.01 -7.08
C MET A 150 15.54 5.00 -5.90
N HIS A 151 16.44 5.98 -5.84
CA HIS A 151 16.39 7.06 -4.83
C HIS A 151 15.27 8.06 -5.08
N VAL A 152 15.10 8.52 -6.33
CA VAL A 152 14.03 9.47 -6.71
C VAL A 152 12.66 8.84 -6.54
N LEU A 153 12.53 7.56 -6.90
CA LEU A 153 11.31 6.81 -6.68
C LEU A 153 11.17 6.37 -5.22
N GLY A 154 12.18 6.43 -4.36
CA GLY A 154 12.22 5.74 -3.06
C GLY A 154 10.98 5.87 -2.16
N SER A 155 10.40 7.06 -2.00
CA SER A 155 9.12 7.22 -1.28
C SER A 155 7.91 6.73 -2.09
N ARG A 156 7.94 6.87 -3.42
CA ARG A 156 6.88 6.49 -4.37
C ARG A 156 6.94 5.04 -4.85
N LEU A 157 8.05 4.33 -4.63
CA LEU A 157 8.37 3.01 -5.20
C LEU A 157 7.49 1.92 -4.59
N LEU A 158 7.15 2.11 -3.31
CA LEU A 158 6.17 1.30 -2.62
C LEU A 158 4.75 1.84 -2.80
N GLY A 159 4.57 3.07 -3.31
CA GLY A 159 3.29 3.72 -3.54
C GLY A 159 2.90 4.77 -2.50
N PHE A 160 3.86 5.31 -1.72
CA PHE A 160 3.53 6.32 -0.71
C PHE A 160 3.40 7.71 -1.35
N SER A 161 2.19 8.27 -1.31
CA SER A 161 1.94 9.71 -1.37
C SER A 161 1.79 10.24 0.06
N GLN A 162 2.00 11.55 0.27
CA GLN A 162 1.75 12.19 1.56
C GLN A 162 0.28 12.04 2.03
N GLU A 163 -0.65 11.72 1.12
CA GLU A 163 -2.06 11.40 1.38
C GLU A 163 -2.29 10.23 2.36
N LEU A 164 -1.35 9.29 2.46
CA LEU A 164 -1.46 8.16 3.40
C LEU A 164 -1.13 8.55 4.85
N PHE A 165 -0.57 9.74 5.06
CA PHE A 165 -0.43 10.32 6.39
C PHE A 165 -1.72 11.10 6.68
N GLN A 166 -2.50 10.63 7.65
CA GLN A 166 -3.75 11.26 8.05
C GLN A 166 -3.51 12.70 8.53
N ASP A 167 -3.76 13.69 7.68
CA ASP A 167 -4.12 15.04 8.09
C ASP A 167 -5.64 15.12 8.05
N THR A 168 -6.31 14.85 9.17
CA THR A 168 -7.69 15.31 9.37
C THR A 168 -7.62 16.78 9.83
N PRO A 169 -7.90 17.78 8.98
CA PRO A 169 -8.15 19.12 9.50
C PRO A 169 -9.44 19.09 10.33
N ASP A 170 -9.39 19.64 11.55
CA ASP A 170 -10.54 19.79 12.49
C ASP A 170 -11.70 20.64 11.93
N ARG A 171 -11.62 21.10 10.68
CA ARG A 171 -12.62 21.95 10.03
C ARG A 171 -12.57 21.78 8.52
N GLU A 172 -13.58 21.14 7.94
CA GLU A 172 -13.85 21.20 6.51
C GLU A 172 -14.25 22.65 6.15
N PRO A 173 -13.46 23.38 5.34
CA PRO A 173 -13.89 24.66 4.80
C PRO A 173 -14.99 24.43 3.75
N ASP A 174 -15.95 25.35 3.69
CA ASP A 174 -17.01 25.36 2.69
C ASP A 174 -16.38 25.50 1.27
N PRO A 175 -16.50 24.49 0.40
CA PRO A 175 -15.82 24.44 -0.89
C PRO A 175 -16.36 25.46 -1.91
N ASP A 176 -17.60 25.92 -1.70
CA ASP A 176 -18.28 26.85 -2.61
C ASP A 176 -18.14 28.32 -2.17
N ALA A 177 -17.45 28.58 -1.05
CA ALA A 177 -17.25 29.94 -0.56
C ALA A 177 -16.21 30.68 -1.43
N PRO A 178 -16.60 31.75 -2.15
CA PRO A 178 -15.66 32.48 -2.99
C PRO A 178 -14.54 33.08 -2.12
N PRO A 179 -13.27 33.04 -2.57
CA PRO A 179 -12.17 33.64 -1.84
C PRO A 179 -12.47 35.14 -1.61
N PRO A 180 -12.22 35.68 -0.40
CA PRO A 180 -12.50 37.09 -0.11
C PRO A 180 -11.86 38.00 -1.18
N ALA A 181 -12.58 39.01 -1.67
CA ALA A 181 -12.14 39.85 -2.79
C ALA A 181 -10.76 40.50 -2.57
N GLU A 182 -10.37 40.73 -1.31
CA GLU A 182 -9.03 41.21 -0.93
C GLU A 182 -7.91 40.19 -1.20
N MET A 183 -8.21 38.90 -1.07
CA MET A 183 -7.29 37.78 -1.34
C MET A 183 -7.06 37.61 -2.85
N ALA A 184 -8.09 37.80 -3.68
CA ALA A 184 -8.02 37.77 -5.13
C ALA A 184 -7.08 38.86 -5.72
N ALA A 185 -7.13 40.07 -5.15
CA ALA A 185 -6.28 41.17 -5.58
C ALA A 185 -4.82 41.01 -5.11
N ARG A 186 -4.58 40.37 -3.95
CA ARG A 186 -3.25 40.22 -3.35
C ARG A 186 -2.52 38.96 -3.82
N TYR A 187 -3.25 37.91 -4.18
CA TYR A 187 -2.70 36.62 -4.62
C TYR A 187 -3.40 36.12 -5.91
N PRO A 188 -3.18 36.80 -7.05
CA PRO A 188 -3.88 36.50 -8.29
C PRO A 188 -3.63 35.07 -8.79
N HIS A 189 -2.42 34.53 -8.62
CA HIS A 189 -2.08 33.18 -9.07
C HIS A 189 -2.71 32.08 -8.20
N ILE A 190 -2.74 32.26 -6.88
CA ILE A 190 -3.38 31.32 -5.95
C ILE A 190 -4.89 31.30 -6.20
N THR A 191 -5.48 32.48 -6.42
CA THR A 191 -6.91 32.62 -6.72
C THR A 191 -7.27 32.00 -8.07
N ALA A 192 -6.44 32.23 -9.11
CA ALA A 192 -6.64 31.60 -10.41
C ALA A 192 -6.57 30.06 -10.34
N LEU A 193 -5.63 29.52 -9.55
CA LEU A 193 -5.52 28.08 -9.34
C LEU A 193 -6.74 27.53 -8.58
N ALA A 194 -7.13 28.16 -7.47
CA ALA A 194 -8.27 27.71 -6.66
C ALA A 194 -9.60 27.73 -7.44
N MET A 195 -9.82 28.77 -8.26
CA MET A 195 -11.01 28.87 -9.11
C MET A 195 -11.01 27.81 -10.22
N ALA A 196 -9.86 27.50 -10.82
CA ALA A 196 -9.77 26.47 -11.86
C ALA A 196 -10.06 25.07 -11.30
N VAL A 197 -9.62 24.81 -10.07
CA VAL A 197 -9.75 23.53 -9.38
C VAL A 197 -11.17 23.25 -8.85
N ALA A 198 -11.90 24.29 -8.41
CA ALA A 198 -13.27 24.14 -7.91
C ALA A 198 -14.33 23.80 -8.98
N HIS A 199 -13.98 23.91 -10.28
CA HIS A 199 -14.91 23.63 -11.39
C HIS A 199 -14.91 22.16 -11.86
N ASP A 200 -14.20 21.26 -11.18
CA ASP A 200 -14.18 19.82 -11.49
C ASP A 200 -15.10 19.05 -10.49
N GLU A 201 -16.39 18.91 -10.85
CA GLU A 201 -17.49 18.42 -9.98
C GLU A 201 -17.42 16.92 -9.60
N ALA A 202 -16.30 16.22 -9.81
CA ALA A 202 -16.23 14.76 -9.71
C ALA A 202 -15.50 14.18 -8.48
N SER A 203 -15.01 14.98 -7.53
CA SER A 203 -14.26 14.47 -6.36
C SER A 203 -15.12 14.29 -5.11
N VAL A 204 -15.00 13.12 -4.46
CA VAL A 204 -15.79 12.69 -3.27
C VAL A 204 -14.99 12.80 -1.97
N VAL A 205 -13.78 13.37 -1.96
CA VAL A 205 -13.06 13.69 -0.70
C VAL A 205 -12.32 15.02 -0.86
N GLY A 206 -12.85 16.09 -0.24
CA GLY A 206 -12.23 17.42 -0.27
C GLY A 206 -12.26 18.08 -1.65
N SER A 207 -12.84 19.26 -1.73
CA SER A 207 -12.93 20.02 -2.98
C SER A 207 -11.55 20.32 -3.59
N GLY A 208 -11.17 19.57 -4.62
CA GLY A 208 -10.21 20.02 -5.61
C GLY A 208 -9.16 19.03 -6.12
N CYS A 209 -8.86 17.93 -5.43
CA CYS A 209 -7.84 16.98 -5.90
C CYS A 209 -8.40 15.56 -5.93
N ASP A 210 -8.32 14.90 -7.09
CA ASP A 210 -8.40 13.44 -7.15
C ASP A 210 -7.00 12.89 -6.85
N ASP A 211 -6.83 12.35 -5.65
CA ASP A 211 -5.61 11.69 -5.16
C ASP A 211 -5.05 10.65 -6.15
N GLN A 212 -5.91 9.98 -6.92
CA GLN A 212 -5.47 9.02 -7.92
C GLN A 212 -4.92 9.72 -9.16
N PHE A 213 -5.57 10.78 -9.63
CA PHE A 213 -5.12 11.57 -10.77
C PHE A 213 -3.79 12.25 -10.47
N GLU A 214 -3.66 12.92 -9.32
CA GLU A 214 -2.44 13.62 -8.93
C GLU A 214 -1.26 12.65 -8.77
N PHE A 215 -1.51 11.45 -8.24
CA PHE A 215 -0.51 10.39 -8.18
C PHE A 215 -0.06 9.94 -9.58
N GLU A 216 -1.01 9.66 -10.48
CA GLU A 216 -0.70 9.24 -11.85
C GLU A 216 0.03 10.35 -12.62
N PHE A 217 -0.38 11.60 -12.45
CA PHE A 217 0.27 12.76 -13.05
C PHE A 217 1.73 12.90 -12.59
N ALA A 218 1.98 12.84 -11.28
CA ALA A 218 3.33 12.91 -10.74
C ALA A 218 4.20 11.71 -11.16
N LEU A 219 3.59 10.52 -11.25
CA LEU A 219 4.25 9.32 -11.73
C LEU A 219 4.66 9.47 -13.19
N ASP A 220 3.73 9.87 -14.06
CA ASP A 220 3.97 10.01 -15.49
C ASP A 220 5.03 11.09 -15.77
N LEU A 221 4.99 12.23 -15.06
CA LEU A 221 6.03 13.26 -15.14
C LEU A 221 7.42 12.73 -14.74
N THR A 222 7.48 11.93 -13.67
CA THR A 222 8.74 11.32 -13.21
C THR A 222 9.27 10.35 -14.27
N LEU A 223 8.42 9.49 -14.81
CA LEU A 223 8.79 8.51 -15.83
C LEU A 223 9.23 9.17 -17.15
N ASP A 224 8.61 10.29 -17.52
CA ASP A 224 9.03 11.09 -18.68
C ASP A 224 10.40 11.74 -18.46
N GLY A 225 10.66 12.27 -17.26
CA GLY A 225 11.98 12.79 -16.89
C GLY A 225 13.07 11.71 -16.96
N LEU A 226 12.76 10.50 -16.48
CA LEU A 226 13.66 9.34 -16.55
C LEU A 226 13.93 8.90 -17.99
N GLU A 227 12.93 8.92 -18.87
CA GLU A 227 13.10 8.62 -20.30
C GLU A 227 14.05 9.61 -20.99
N CYS A 228 13.98 10.89 -20.62
CA CYS A 228 14.90 11.92 -21.13
C CYS A 228 16.34 11.66 -20.65
N LEU A 229 16.53 11.36 -19.37
CA LEU A 229 17.86 11.03 -18.82
C LEU A 229 18.43 9.76 -19.45
N ARG A 230 17.62 8.72 -19.64
CA ARG A 230 17.99 7.47 -20.30
C ARG A 230 18.47 7.65 -21.74
N LYS A 231 17.97 8.66 -22.45
CA LYS A 231 18.41 8.99 -23.83
C LYS A 231 19.70 9.81 -23.88
N ALA A 232 20.03 10.49 -22.78
CA ALA A 232 21.19 11.35 -22.66
C ALA A 232 22.42 10.63 -22.05
N ASP A 233 22.17 9.50 -21.38
CA ASP A 233 23.15 8.54 -20.84
C ASP A 233 23.66 7.57 -21.93
#